data_AF-A0A955JWB3-F1
#
_entry.id   AF-A0A955JWB3-F1
#
_cell.length_a   1.000
_cell.length_b   1.000
_cell.length_c   1.000
_cell.angle_alpha   90.00
_cell.angle_beta   90.00
_cell.angle_gamma   90.00
#
_symmetry.space_group_name_H-M   'P 1'
#
loop_
_entity.id
_entity.type
_entity.pdbx_description
1 polymer ?
#
loop_
_entity_poly.entity_id
_entity_poly.type
_entity_poly.pdbx_seq_one_letter_code
_entity_poly.pdbx_strand_id
1 'polypeptide(L)' 'NQKYREAIQRGGLVISGASPDGKLVEFVEASDHPYFIATQAHPEFRSRPTRPHPLFLGLIRAAQS' A
#
# COMPACT_ATOMS: atom_id res chain seq x y z
N ASN A 1 -4.92 14.93 2.86
CA ASN A 1 -5.27 16.17 2.13
C ASN A 1 -5.36 15.86 0.65
N GLN A 2 -6.57 15.88 0.09
CA GLN A 2 -6.91 15.45 -1.27
C GLN A 2 -6.34 16.40 -2.33
N LYS A 3 -6.03 17.64 -1.96
CA LYS A 3 -5.43 18.64 -2.88
C LYS A 3 -4.09 18.19 -3.45
N TYR A 4 -3.38 17.31 -2.76
CA TYR A 4 -2.07 16.80 -3.21
C TYR A 4 -2.16 15.52 -4.05
N ARG A 5 -3.36 14.98 -4.28
CA ARG A 5 -3.56 13.71 -4.98
C ARG A 5 -2.87 13.68 -6.34
N GLU A 6 -3.08 14.69 -7.16
CA GLU A 6 -2.46 14.75 -8.48
C GLU A 6 -0.95 14.95 -8.41
N ALA A 7 -0.45 15.74 -7.44
CA ALA A 7 0.98 15.96 -7.27
C ALA A 7 1.69 14.65 -6.87
N ILE A 8 1.07 13.86 -5.99
CA ILE A 8 1.54 12.53 -5.58
C ILE A 8 1.56 11.57 -6.78
N GLN A 9 0.50 11.56 -7.59
CA GLN A 9 0.44 10.73 -8.80
C GLN A 9 1.47 11.12 -9.85
N ARG A 10 1.67 12.43 -10.07
CA ARG A 10 2.76 12.93 -10.94
C ARG A 10 4.14 12.57 -10.41
N GLY A 11 4.29 12.41 -9.10
CA GLY A 11 5.52 11.95 -8.45
C GLY A 11 5.77 10.44 -8.55
N GLY A 12 4.93 9.69 -9.28
CA GLY A 12 5.13 8.26 -9.54
C GLY A 12 4.43 7.32 -8.54
N LEU A 13 3.66 7.85 -7.59
CA LEU A 13 2.88 7.04 -6.66
C LEU A 13 1.44 6.84 -7.16
N VAL A 14 0.99 5.59 -7.22
CA VAL A 14 -0.37 5.21 -7.58
C VAL A 14 -1.21 5.07 -6.33
N ILE A 15 -2.40 5.65 -6.32
CA ILE A 15 -3.41 5.37 -5.28
C ILE A 15 -4.18 4.12 -5.69
N SER A 16 -3.79 2.98 -5.13
CA SER A 16 -4.37 1.67 -5.44
C SER A 16 -5.57 1.31 -4.56
N GLY A 17 -5.78 2.04 -3.47
CA GLY A 17 -6.93 1.84 -2.58
C GLY A 17 -7.43 3.14 -1.97
N ALA A 18 -8.76 3.25 -1.91
CA ALA A 18 -9.46 4.36 -1.27
C ALA A 18 -10.66 3.85 -0.48
N SER A 19 -11.17 4.66 0.44
CA SER A 19 -12.43 4.39 1.13
C SER A 19 -13.59 4.23 0.13
N PRO A 20 -14.71 3.58 0.50
CA PRO A 20 -15.84 3.36 -0.40
C PRO A 20 -16.41 4.65 -1.03
N ASP A 21 -16.30 5.77 -0.32
CA ASP A 21 -16.72 7.10 -0.80
C ASP A 21 -15.60 7.85 -1.56
N GLY A 22 -14.44 7.23 -1.75
CA GLY A 22 -13.30 7.73 -2.50
C GLY A 22 -12.52 8.88 -1.83
N LYS A 23 -12.92 9.30 -0.63
CA LYS A 23 -12.34 10.48 0.03
C LYS A 23 -11.02 10.14 0.68
N LEU A 24 -10.91 9.02 1.39
CA LEU A 24 -9.68 8.64 2.10
C LEU A 24 -8.83 7.76 1.20
N VAL A 25 -7.53 8.01 1.21
CA VAL A 25 -6.54 7.14 0.54
C VAL A 25 -6.14 6.09 1.56
N GLU A 26 -6.34 4.83 1.21
CA GLU A 26 -6.09 3.68 2.09
C GLU A 26 -4.81 2.93 1.70
N PHE A 27 -4.49 2.91 0.41
CA PHE A 27 -3.31 2.24 -0.13
C PHE A 27 -2.65 3.08 -1.23
N VAL A 28 -1.32 3.10 -1.21
CA VAL A 28 -0.49 3.66 -2.29
C VAL A 28 0.63 2.69 -2.67
N GLU A 29 0.99 2.71 -3.94
CA GLU A 29 2.01 1.84 -4.54
C GLU A 29 2.94 2.67 -5.44
N ALA A 30 4.19 2.23 -5.64
CA ALA A 30 5.08 2.81 -6.64
C ALA A 30 5.31 1.79 -7.76
N SER A 31 4.91 2.13 -8.99
CA SER A 31 4.99 1.19 -10.12
C SER A 31 6.42 0.87 -10.58
N ASP A 32 7.38 1.74 -10.26
CA ASP A 32 8.79 1.61 -10.63
C ASP A 32 9.66 0.99 -9.51
N HIS A 33 9.03 0.33 -8.54
CA HIS A 33 9.74 -0.34 -7.45
C HIS A 33 9.22 -1.77 -7.29
N PRO A 34 10.08 -2.79 -7.16
CA PRO A 34 9.67 -4.21 -7.11
C PRO A 34 8.70 -4.51 -5.97
N TYR A 35 8.80 -3.76 -4.86
CA TYR A 35 7.81 -3.81 -3.79
C TYR A 35 7.78 -2.50 -3.01
N PHE A 36 6.91 -1.57 -3.43
CA PHE A 36 6.58 -0.37 -2.64
C PHE A 36 5.06 -0.36 -2.45
N ILE A 37 4.62 -0.72 -1.24
CA ILE A 37 3.21 -0.71 -0.86
C ILE A 37 3.12 -0.07 0.52
N ALA A 38 2.28 0.96 0.66
CA ALA A 38 1.99 1.60 1.93
C ALA A 38 0.48 1.65 2.17
N THR A 39 0.08 1.49 3.43
CA THR A 39 -1.32 1.50 3.84
C THR A 39 -1.53 2.36 5.09
N GLN A 40 -2.70 3.00 5.18
CA GLN A 40 -3.14 3.68 6.41
C GLN A 40 -3.72 2.72 7.45
N ALA A 41 -4.07 1.50 7.06
CA ALA A 41 -4.57 0.47 7.96
C ALA A 41 -3.45 -0.17 8.80
N HIS A 42 -3.86 -0.97 9.79
CA HIS A 42 -2.97 -1.78 10.63
C HIS A 42 -3.06 -3.28 10.26
N PRO A 43 -2.42 -3.74 9.17
CA PRO A 43 -2.46 -5.14 8.72
C PRO A 43 -1.89 -6.13 9.75
N GLU A 44 -1.02 -5.67 10.66
CA GLU A 44 -0.41 -6.44 11.74
C GLU A 44 -1.45 -7.11 12.65
N PHE A 45 -2.55 -6.43 12.96
CA PHE A 45 -3.60 -6.98 13.82
C PHE A 45 -4.35 -8.15 13.17
N ARG A 46 -4.27 -8.27 11.85
CA ARG A 46 -4.90 -9.36 11.08
C ARG A 46 -3.94 -10.47 10.66
N SER A 47 -2.65 -10.31 10.91
CA SER A 47 -1.64 -11.35 10.68
C SER A 47 -1.71 -12.44 11.76
N ARG A 48 -1.44 -13.70 11.39
CA ARG A 48 -1.38 -14.85 12.32
C ARG A 48 -0.18 -15.73 11.98
N PRO A 49 0.41 -16.47 12.94
CA PRO A 49 1.55 -17.34 12.66
C PRO A 49 1.31 -18.35 11.54
N THR A 50 0.11 -18.95 11.48
CA THR A 50 -0.27 -19.93 10.44
C THR A 50 -0.88 -19.28 9.20
N ARG A 51 -1.12 -17.96 9.21
CA ARG A 51 -1.73 -17.21 8.11
C ARG A 51 -1.19 -15.78 8.11
N PRO A 52 0.05 -15.58 7.63
CA PRO A 52 0.65 -14.25 7.59
C PRO A 52 -0.16 -13.33 6.67
N HIS A 53 -0.23 -12.04 7.02
CA HIS A 53 -0.91 -11.08 6.17
C HIS A 53 -0.19 -10.94 4.81
N PRO A 54 -0.91 -10.85 3.67
CA PRO A 54 -0.31 -10.78 2.34
C PRO A 54 0.74 -9.67 2.19
N LEU A 55 0.52 -8.50 2.79
CA LEU A 55 1.48 -7.37 2.73
C LEU A 55 2.83 -7.67 3.38
N PHE A 56 2.87 -8.45 4.46
CA PHE A 56 4.15 -8.83 5.08
C PHE A 56 4.80 -9.96 4.28
N LEU A 57 4.00 -10.93 3.82
CA LEU A 57 4.53 -12.03 3.01
C LEU A 57 5.12 -11.53 1.70
N GLY A 58 4.46 -10.58 1.04
CA GLY A 58 4.94 -9.92 -0.17
C GLY A 58 6.25 -9.17 0.06
N LEU A 59 6.34 -8.40 1.16
CA LEU A 59 7.55 -7.66 1.53
C LEU A 59 8.75 -8.60 1.71
N ILE A 60 8.58 -9.69 2.46
CA ILE A 60 9.67 -10.65 2.70
C ILE A 60 10.08 -11.35 1.41
N ARG A 61 9.13 -11.73 0.55
CA ARG A 61 9.45 -12.33 -0.76
C ARG A 61 10.24 -11.39 -1.65
N ALA A 62 9.86 -10.12 -1.70
CA ALA A 62 10.58 -9.12 -2.49
C ALA A 62 11.96 -8.78 -1.92
N ALA A 63 12.18 -8.96 -0.61
CA ALA A 63 13.50 -8.82 0.00
C ALA A 63 14.43 -10.02 -0.28
N GLN A 64 13.89 -11.13 -0.78
CA GLN A 64 14.63 -12.35 -1.11
C GLN A 64 15.00 -12.46 -2.60
N SER A 65 14.56 -11.52 -3.42
CA SER A 65 14.80 -11.48 -4.88
C SER A 65 15.98 -10.61 -5.26
#